data_AF-A0A1B4V315-F1
#
_entry.id   AF-A0A1B4V315-F1
#
_cell.length_a   1.000
_cell.length_b   1.000
_cell.length_c   1.000
_cell.angle_alpha   90.00
_cell.angle_beta   90.00
_cell.angle_gamma   90.00
#
_symmetry.space_group_name_H-M   'P 1'
#
loop_
_entity.id
_entity.type
_entity.pdbx_description
1 polymer ?
#
loop_
_entity_poly.entity_id
_entity_poly.type
_entity_poly.pdbx_seq_one_letter_code
_entity_poly.pdbx_strand_id
1 'polypeptide(L)'
;MRDYTSEQIDRIRNAVAEARAALRTRRRYDPLEFARVYVAHDGVQIPGEPPDSPARIRLAEALLEALAEGRDAAGNPGLSHELERVRTETRWAEAEESDDIVGFRLELPPAALLERPCRQLLKLDRGLGPAVFPKTQVVVLAPACGGARFVPVREHEIEQ
;
A
#
# COMPACT_ATOMS: atom_id res chain seq x y z
N MET A 1 8.65 -14.72 9.51
CA MET A 1 7.56 -14.34 8.59
C MET A 1 8.07 -14.48 7.16
N ARG A 2 7.25 -14.95 6.22
CA ARG A 2 7.66 -15.08 4.81
C ARG A 2 7.55 -13.71 4.13
N ASP A 3 8.47 -13.41 3.23
CA ASP A 3 8.43 -12.23 2.37
C ASP A 3 7.69 -12.53 1.06
N TYR A 4 7.27 -11.47 0.37
CA TYR A 4 6.75 -11.61 -0.98
C TYR A 4 7.86 -12.04 -1.95
N THR A 5 7.53 -12.92 -2.89
CA THR A 5 8.41 -13.19 -4.04
C THR A 5 8.44 -11.97 -4.97
N SER A 6 9.45 -11.89 -5.85
CA SER A 6 9.50 -10.82 -6.86
C SER A 6 8.24 -10.79 -7.73
N GLU A 7 7.73 -11.96 -8.12
CA GLU A 7 6.49 -12.07 -8.90
C GLU A 7 5.28 -11.50 -8.13
N GLN A 8 5.18 -11.80 -6.83
CA GLN A 8 4.11 -11.25 -5.99
C GLN A 8 4.23 -9.73 -5.87
N ILE A 9 5.44 -9.20 -5.72
CA ILE A 9 5.69 -7.76 -5.67
C ILE A 9 5.26 -7.08 -6.98
N ASP A 10 5.59 -7.68 -8.13
CA ASP A 10 5.24 -7.11 -9.44
C ASP A 10 3.73 -7.14 -9.69
N ARG A 11 3.04 -8.21 -9.29
CA ARG A 11 1.56 -8.28 -9.31
C ARG A 11 0.92 -7.18 -8.45
N ILE A 12 1.40 -7.01 -7.21
CA ILE A 12 0.91 -5.94 -6.33
C ILE A 12 1.13 -4.58 -6.99
N ARG A 13 2.33 -4.31 -7.53
CA ARG A 13 2.66 -3.03 -8.16
C ARG A 13 1.75 -2.72 -9.35
N ASN A 14 1.56 -3.69 -10.23
CA ASN A 14 0.71 -3.52 -11.41
C ASN A 14 -0.74 -3.27 -10.98
N ALA A 15 -1.28 -4.06 -10.05
CA ALA A 15 -2.64 -3.90 -9.55
C ALA A 15 -2.87 -2.55 -8.88
N VAL A 16 -1.90 -2.06 -8.10
CA VAL A 16 -1.96 -0.72 -7.49
C VAL A 16 -1.95 0.37 -8.57
N ALA A 17 -1.06 0.27 -9.55
CA ALA A 17 -0.98 1.26 -10.63
C ALA A 17 -2.31 1.37 -11.40
N GLU A 18 -2.92 0.24 -11.76
CA GLU A 18 -4.22 0.18 -12.41
C GLU A 18 -5.34 0.75 -11.53
N ALA A 19 -5.36 0.38 -10.25
CA ALA A 19 -6.36 0.87 -9.31
C ALA A 19 -6.25 2.40 -9.07
N ARG A 20 -5.03 2.93 -8.89
CA ARG A 20 -4.82 4.38 -8.77
C ARG A 20 -5.24 5.12 -10.04
N ALA A 21 -4.88 4.61 -11.22
CA ALA A 21 -5.28 5.20 -12.48
C ALA A 21 -6.81 5.23 -12.62
N ALA A 22 -7.50 4.14 -12.25
CA ALA A 22 -8.95 4.03 -12.29
C ALA A 22 -9.66 5.05 -11.37
N LEU A 23 -9.11 5.33 -10.18
CA LEU A 23 -9.64 6.37 -9.29
C LEU A 23 -9.44 7.77 -9.90
N ARG A 24 -8.24 8.07 -10.40
CA ARG A 24 -7.90 9.37 -11.00
C ARG A 24 -8.76 9.69 -12.22
N THR A 25 -8.99 8.71 -13.11
CA THR A 25 -9.88 8.90 -14.27
C THR A 25 -11.31 9.25 -13.86
N ARG A 26 -11.80 8.70 -12.75
CA ARG A 26 -13.17 8.94 -12.25
C ARG A 26 -13.26 10.15 -11.32
N ARG A 27 -12.12 10.67 -10.84
CA ARG A 27 -12.02 11.69 -9.77
C ARG A 27 -12.85 11.34 -8.54
N ARG A 28 -12.86 10.05 -8.18
CA ARG A 28 -13.54 9.53 -7.00
C ARG A 28 -12.55 8.65 -6.25
N TYR A 29 -12.25 9.02 -5.01
CA TYR A 29 -11.25 8.36 -4.17
C TYR A 29 -11.93 7.49 -3.12
N ASP A 30 -12.64 6.47 -3.59
CA ASP A 30 -13.37 5.51 -2.75
C ASP A 30 -12.53 4.24 -2.54
N PRO A 31 -12.17 3.86 -1.30
CA PRO A 31 -11.43 2.64 -1.01
C PRO A 31 -12.06 1.37 -1.60
N LEU A 32 -13.40 1.28 -1.66
CA LEU A 32 -14.05 0.10 -2.23
C LEU A 32 -13.87 0.05 -3.76
N GLU A 33 -13.91 1.19 -4.45
CA GLU A 33 -13.64 1.24 -5.90
C GLU A 33 -12.19 0.84 -6.21
N PHE A 34 -11.24 1.33 -5.39
CA PHE A 34 -9.85 0.91 -5.49
C PHE A 34 -9.72 -0.61 -5.34
N ALA A 35 -10.28 -1.17 -4.26
CA ALA A 35 -10.15 -2.58 -3.93
C ALA A 35 -10.73 -3.48 -5.03
N ARG A 36 -11.83 -3.08 -5.68
CA ARG A 36 -12.41 -3.84 -6.81
C ARG A 36 -11.42 -3.96 -7.98
N VAL A 37 -10.78 -2.87 -8.37
CA VAL A 37 -9.78 -2.89 -9.46
C VAL A 37 -8.53 -3.65 -9.00
N TYR A 38 -8.05 -3.37 -7.80
CA TYR A 38 -6.89 -4.06 -7.22
C TYR A 38 -7.08 -5.58 -7.17
N VAL A 39 -8.25 -6.08 -6.73
CA VAL A 39 -8.58 -7.51 -6.74
C VAL A 39 -8.70 -8.05 -8.17
N ALA A 40 -9.35 -7.33 -9.08
CA ALA A 40 -9.50 -7.76 -10.48
C ALA A 40 -8.16 -7.90 -11.22
N HIS A 41 -7.12 -7.19 -10.77
CA HIS A 41 -5.76 -7.25 -11.31
C HIS A 41 -4.81 -8.10 -10.46
N ASP A 42 -5.33 -9.06 -9.69
CA ASP A 42 -4.55 -9.98 -8.85
C ASP A 42 -3.67 -9.29 -7.80
N GLY A 43 -4.09 -8.14 -7.29
CA GLY A 43 -3.32 -7.35 -6.32
C GLY A 43 -3.16 -8.04 -4.97
N VAL A 44 -4.20 -8.69 -4.45
CA VAL A 44 -4.13 -9.40 -3.16
C VAL A 44 -3.15 -10.57 -3.25
N GLN A 45 -2.13 -10.56 -2.41
CA GLN A 45 -1.09 -11.61 -2.35
C GLN A 45 -0.86 -12.05 -0.90
N ILE A 46 -0.61 -13.34 -0.71
CA ILE A 46 -0.19 -13.89 0.59
C ILE A 46 1.29 -14.29 0.49
N PRO A 47 2.17 -13.75 1.34
CA PRO A 47 3.62 -13.99 1.25
C PRO A 47 3.99 -15.47 1.20
N GLY A 48 4.62 -15.90 0.11
CA GLY A 48 5.07 -17.27 -0.10
C GLY A 48 3.96 -18.30 -0.38
N GLU A 49 2.71 -17.87 -0.59
CA GLU A 49 1.64 -18.72 -1.12
C GLU A 49 1.53 -18.59 -2.65
N PRO A 50 1.11 -19.65 -3.36
CA PRO A 50 0.84 -19.58 -4.79
C PRO A 50 -0.25 -18.55 -5.16
N PRO A 51 -0.16 -17.92 -6.34
CA PRO A 51 -1.16 -16.96 -6.81
C PRO A 51 -2.58 -17.53 -6.93
N ASP A 52 -2.75 -18.82 -7.14
CA ASP A 52 -4.05 -19.49 -7.27
C ASP A 52 -4.53 -20.13 -5.95
N SER A 53 -3.85 -19.85 -4.83
CA SER A 53 -4.22 -20.44 -3.55
C SER A 53 -5.65 -20.06 -3.12
N PRO A 54 -6.46 -21.02 -2.63
CA PRO A 54 -7.79 -20.72 -2.09
C PRO A 54 -7.77 -19.71 -0.94
N ALA A 55 -6.65 -19.62 -0.21
CA ALA A 55 -6.47 -18.65 0.86
C ALA A 55 -6.43 -17.21 0.33
N ARG A 56 -5.76 -16.97 -0.81
CA ARG A 56 -5.72 -15.67 -1.47
C ARG A 56 -7.11 -15.23 -1.95
N ILE A 57 -7.85 -16.14 -2.56
CA ILE A 57 -9.21 -15.86 -3.05
C ILE A 57 -10.11 -15.45 -1.88
N ARG A 58 -10.11 -16.22 -0.78
CA ARG A 58 -10.86 -15.86 0.44
C ARG A 58 -10.44 -14.53 1.04
N LEU A 59 -9.15 -14.20 1.01
CA LEU A 59 -8.65 -12.91 1.50
C LEU A 59 -9.16 -11.75 0.62
N ALA A 60 -9.18 -11.94 -0.71
CA ALA A 60 -9.70 -10.94 -1.63
C ALA A 60 -11.20 -10.71 -1.47
N GLU A 61 -11.98 -11.78 -1.30
CA GLU A 61 -13.42 -11.70 -1.01
C GLU A 61 -13.66 -10.99 0.33
N ALA A 62 -12.94 -11.37 1.38
CA ALA A 62 -13.06 -10.75 2.70
C ALA A 62 -12.68 -9.26 2.69
N LEU A 63 -11.69 -8.87 1.88
CA LEU A 63 -11.33 -7.45 1.69
C LEU A 63 -12.48 -6.64 1.09
N LEU A 64 -13.11 -7.16 0.04
CA LEU A 64 -14.23 -6.49 -0.62
C LEU A 64 -15.46 -6.40 0.30
N GLU A 65 -15.77 -7.49 1.01
CA GLU A 65 -16.87 -7.54 1.98
C GLU A 65 -16.65 -6.56 3.13
N ALA A 66 -15.46 -6.55 3.72
CA ALA A 66 -15.12 -5.64 4.81
C ALA A 66 -15.25 -4.16 4.39
N LEU A 67 -14.79 -3.79 3.18
CA LEU A 67 -14.93 -2.43 2.67
C LEU A 67 -16.38 -2.07 2.33
N ALA A 68 -17.15 -3.00 1.76
CA ALA A 68 -18.55 -2.78 1.44
C ALA A 68 -19.41 -2.56 2.69
N GLU A 69 -19.07 -3.23 3.79
CA GLU A 69 -19.81 -3.17 5.05
C GLU A 69 -19.22 -2.20 6.08
N GLY A 70 -18.09 -1.57 5.77
CA GLY A 70 -17.37 -0.69 6.69
C GLY A 70 -16.84 -1.41 7.93
N ARG A 71 -16.50 -2.71 7.81
CA ARG A 71 -15.94 -3.53 8.89
C ARG A 71 -14.42 -3.46 8.95
N ASP A 72 -13.90 -3.60 10.15
CA ASP A 72 -12.47 -3.83 10.37
C ASP A 72 -12.10 -5.32 10.23
N ALA A 73 -10.80 -5.62 10.24
CA ALA A 73 -10.25 -6.93 9.96
C ALA A 73 -10.59 -8.06 10.96
N ALA A 74 -11.35 -7.78 12.03
CA ALA A 74 -11.73 -8.73 13.09
C ALA A 74 -10.57 -9.62 13.61
N GLY A 75 -9.36 -9.05 13.69
CA GLY A 75 -8.16 -9.77 14.14
C GLY A 75 -7.44 -10.63 13.08
N ASN A 76 -7.92 -10.65 11.82
CA ASN A 76 -7.22 -11.30 10.71
C ASN A 76 -6.05 -10.39 10.23
N PRO A 77 -4.78 -10.80 10.42
CA PRO A 77 -3.64 -9.94 10.10
C PRO A 77 -3.49 -9.68 8.60
N GLY A 78 -3.82 -10.67 7.76
CA GLY A 78 -3.76 -10.52 6.30
C GLY A 78 -4.80 -9.51 5.80
N LEU A 79 -6.03 -9.60 6.31
CA LEU A 79 -7.09 -8.65 5.99
C LEU A 79 -6.75 -7.24 6.49
N SER A 80 -6.18 -7.13 7.69
CA SER A 80 -5.73 -5.84 8.23
C SER A 80 -4.65 -5.20 7.35
N HIS A 81 -3.72 -6.00 6.82
CA HIS A 81 -2.67 -5.52 5.93
C HIS A 81 -3.24 -4.98 4.61
N GLU A 82 -4.16 -5.72 3.99
CA GLU A 82 -4.77 -5.31 2.73
C GLU A 82 -5.70 -4.09 2.90
N LEU A 83 -6.45 -4.00 4.01
CA LEU A 83 -7.27 -2.82 4.31
C LEU A 83 -6.41 -1.56 4.45
N GLU A 84 -5.30 -1.64 5.19
CA GLU A 84 -4.36 -0.53 5.34
C GLU A 84 -3.71 -0.14 4.00
N ARG A 85 -3.37 -1.13 3.16
CA ARG A 85 -2.88 -0.88 1.80
C ARG A 85 -3.91 -0.12 0.99
N VAL A 86 -5.12 -0.64 0.85
CA VAL A 86 -6.19 0.01 0.07
C VAL A 86 -6.43 1.45 0.54
N ARG A 87 -6.53 1.67 1.86
CA ARG A 87 -6.72 3.01 2.44
C ARG A 87 -5.55 3.94 2.14
N THR A 88 -4.32 3.45 2.25
CA THR A 88 -3.11 4.23 1.96
C THR A 88 -3.02 4.58 0.48
N GLU A 89 -3.20 3.60 -0.40
CA GLU A 89 -3.11 3.77 -1.84
C GLU A 89 -4.21 4.68 -2.40
N THR A 90 -5.42 4.62 -1.81
CA THR A 90 -6.51 5.54 -2.15
C THR A 90 -6.15 6.99 -1.79
N ARG A 91 -5.58 7.22 -0.60
CA ARG A 91 -5.09 8.56 -0.19
C ARG A 91 -3.92 9.04 -1.06
N TRP A 92 -3.07 8.13 -1.52
CA TRP A 92 -1.97 8.49 -2.44
C TRP A 92 -2.51 8.88 -3.81
N ALA A 93 -3.51 8.16 -4.34
CA ALA A 93 -4.16 8.52 -5.59
C ALA A 93 -4.82 9.90 -5.53
N GLU A 94 -5.40 10.27 -4.38
CA GLU A 94 -5.94 11.61 -4.14
C GLU A 94 -4.83 12.67 -4.10
N ALA A 95 -3.77 12.39 -3.34
CA ALA A 95 -2.63 13.31 -3.20
C ALA A 95 -1.84 13.52 -4.50
N GLU A 96 -1.86 12.56 -5.44
CA GLU A 96 -1.25 12.72 -6.77
C GLU A 96 -1.79 13.94 -7.52
N GLU A 97 -3.07 14.31 -7.32
CA GLU A 97 -3.68 15.50 -7.93
C GLU A 97 -3.40 16.80 -7.15
N SER A 98 -2.86 16.71 -5.93
CA SER A 98 -2.55 17.88 -5.11
C SER A 98 -1.18 18.43 -5.46
N ASP A 99 -1.09 19.69 -5.89
CA ASP A 99 0.18 20.36 -6.16
C ASP A 99 1.00 20.60 -4.88
N ASP A 100 0.35 20.72 -3.73
CA ASP A 100 1.01 20.99 -2.45
C ASP A 100 1.81 19.79 -1.92
N ILE A 101 1.40 18.56 -2.26
CA ILE A 101 2.02 17.33 -1.78
C ILE A 101 3.04 16.86 -2.81
N VAL A 102 4.28 16.67 -2.37
CA VAL A 102 5.39 16.20 -3.23
C VAL A 102 5.72 14.72 -3.02
N GLY A 103 5.40 14.18 -1.85
CA GLY A 103 5.61 12.77 -1.52
C GLY A 103 5.11 12.38 -0.14
N PHE A 104 5.54 11.22 0.31
CA PHE A 104 5.17 10.66 1.60
C PHE A 104 6.39 10.17 2.37
N ARG A 105 6.55 10.65 3.60
CA ARG A 105 7.58 10.18 4.53
C ARG A 105 7.10 8.90 5.21
N LEU A 106 7.93 7.86 5.16
CA LEU A 106 7.69 6.60 5.84
C LEU A 106 8.07 6.71 7.32
N GLU A 107 7.12 6.39 8.18
CA GLU A 107 7.30 6.22 9.62
C GLU A 107 7.08 4.75 9.98
N LEU A 108 8.03 4.15 10.70
CA LEU A 108 7.96 2.75 11.11
C LEU A 108 7.67 2.65 12.62
N PRO A 109 6.77 1.74 13.04
CA PRO A 109 6.57 1.47 14.46
C PRO A 109 7.82 0.80 15.07
N PRO A 110 8.02 0.87 16.40
CA PRO A 110 9.19 0.29 17.06
C PRO A 110 9.45 -1.18 16.74
N ALA A 111 8.40 -1.99 16.58
CA ALA A 111 8.53 -3.39 16.20
C ALA A 111 9.14 -3.57 14.80
N ALA A 112 8.71 -2.78 13.82
CA ALA A 112 9.25 -2.82 12.45
C ALA A 112 10.70 -2.32 12.39
N LEU A 113 11.11 -1.43 13.30
CA LEU A 113 12.52 -0.99 13.38
C LEU A 113 13.47 -2.12 13.80
N LEU A 114 12.99 -3.22 14.38
CA LEU A 114 13.85 -4.38 14.67
C LEU A 114 14.22 -5.15 13.40
N GLU A 115 13.39 -5.04 12.36
CA GLU A 115 13.51 -5.76 11.11
C GLU A 115 14.46 -5.04 10.14
N ARG A 116 15.55 -5.72 9.76
CA ARG A 116 16.57 -5.15 8.86
C ARG A 116 15.98 -4.64 7.53
N PRO A 117 15.10 -5.38 6.83
CA PRO A 117 14.52 -4.90 5.58
C PRO A 117 13.75 -3.59 5.74
N CYS A 118 13.03 -3.42 6.87
CA CYS A 118 12.27 -2.21 7.14
C CYS A 118 13.18 -1.02 7.45
N ARG A 119 14.22 -1.21 8.28
CA ARG A 119 15.21 -0.15 8.54
C ARG A 119 15.93 0.33 7.27
N GLN A 120 16.14 -0.55 6.30
CA GLN A 120 16.77 -0.17 5.04
C GLN A 120 15.91 0.80 4.23
N LEU A 121 14.57 0.71 4.32
CA LEU A 121 13.66 1.65 3.66
C LEU A 121 13.86 3.09 4.16
N LEU A 122 14.18 3.28 5.44
CA LEU A 122 14.41 4.61 6.01
C LEU A 122 15.68 5.30 5.49
N LYS A 123 16.58 4.54 4.86
CA LYS A 123 17.84 5.07 4.30
C LYS A 123 17.73 5.34 2.80
N LEU A 124 16.63 4.95 2.17
CA LEU A 124 16.43 5.21 0.75
C LEU A 124 16.20 6.71 0.57
N ASP A 125 17.00 7.31 -0.30
CA ASP A 125 16.80 8.66 -0.80
C ASP A 125 16.44 8.57 -2.27
N ARG A 126 15.38 9.31 -2.64
CA ARG A 126 14.81 9.38 -3.98
C ARG A 126 14.76 10.82 -4.49
N GLY A 127 15.59 11.70 -3.92
CA GLY A 127 15.66 13.12 -4.26
C GLY A 127 14.71 14.01 -3.48
N LEU A 128 13.98 13.44 -2.51
CA LEU A 128 13.06 14.16 -1.61
C LEU A 128 13.50 14.05 -0.13
N GLY A 129 14.72 13.55 0.10
CA GLY A 129 15.27 13.25 1.42
C GLY A 129 15.03 11.80 1.86
N PRO A 130 15.69 11.39 2.97
CA PRO A 130 15.62 10.01 3.47
C PRO A 130 14.19 9.61 3.86
N ALA A 131 13.82 8.38 3.50
CA ALA A 131 12.51 7.78 3.79
C ALA A 131 11.31 8.49 3.13
N VAL A 132 11.55 9.44 2.21
CA VAL A 132 10.49 10.12 1.46
C VAL A 132 10.32 9.47 0.10
N PHE A 133 9.10 9.03 -0.18
CA PHE A 133 8.71 8.39 -1.42
C PHE A 133 7.91 9.36 -2.28
N PRO A 134 8.26 9.57 -3.57
CA PRO A 134 7.44 10.36 -4.49
C PRO A 134 6.01 9.84 -4.54
N LYS A 135 5.03 10.74 -4.63
CA LYS A 135 3.60 10.37 -4.64
C LYS A 135 3.22 9.42 -5.78
N THR A 136 3.91 9.47 -6.90
CA THR A 136 3.72 8.58 -8.07
C THR A 136 4.32 7.18 -7.89
N GLN A 137 5.15 6.96 -6.87
CA GLN A 137 5.79 5.67 -6.65
C GLN A 137 4.83 4.69 -5.98
N VAL A 138 4.85 3.42 -6.41
CA VAL A 138 4.21 2.33 -5.67
C VAL A 138 5.21 1.69 -4.70
N VAL A 139 4.87 1.70 -3.41
CA VAL A 139 5.71 1.12 -2.34
C VAL A 139 5.06 -0.15 -1.81
N VAL A 140 5.68 -1.30 -2.10
CA VAL A 140 5.26 -2.58 -1.53
C VAL A 140 6.09 -2.85 -0.28
N LEU A 141 5.49 -2.61 0.88
CA LEU A 141 6.10 -2.95 2.16
C LEU A 141 6.12 -4.46 2.37
N ALA A 142 7.23 -4.97 2.90
CA ALA A 142 7.28 -6.34 3.41
C ALA A 142 6.29 -6.48 4.58
N PRO A 143 5.71 -7.66 4.80
CA PRO A 143 4.81 -7.91 5.94
C PRO A 143 5.45 -7.55 7.30
N ALA A 144 6.77 -7.71 7.40
CA ALA A 144 7.58 -7.36 8.58
C ALA A 144 7.52 -5.87 8.94
N CYS A 145 7.17 -5.02 7.98
CA CYS A 145 7.04 -3.60 8.17
C CYS A 145 5.59 -3.19 8.51
N GLY A 146 4.77 -4.13 8.99
CA GLY A 146 3.39 -3.88 9.40
C GLY A 146 3.26 -2.72 10.39
N GLY A 147 2.17 -1.95 10.24
CA GLY A 147 1.92 -0.75 11.06
C GLY A 147 2.71 0.50 10.63
N ALA A 148 3.47 0.42 9.54
CA ALA A 148 4.07 1.58 8.90
C ALA A 148 3.02 2.63 8.54
N ARG A 149 3.41 3.91 8.63
CA ARG A 149 2.58 5.05 8.26
C ARG A 149 3.30 5.88 7.20
N PHE A 150 2.52 6.50 6.33
CA PHE A 150 3.01 7.40 5.31
C PHE A 150 2.41 8.78 5.58
N VAL A 151 3.26 9.72 5.96
CA VAL A 151 2.88 11.09 6.30
C VAL A 151 3.12 11.96 5.06
N PRO A 152 2.11 12.70 4.57
CA PRO A 152 2.29 13.62 3.44
C PRO A 152 3.41 14.61 3.73
N VAL A 153 4.26 14.85 2.74
CA VAL A 153 5.29 15.89 2.76
C VAL A 153 4.89 16.93 1.73
N ARG A 154 4.84 18.18 2.17
CA ARG A 154 4.52 19.34 1.32
C ARG A 154 5.77 19.96 0.73
N GLU A 155 5.61 20.71 -0.36
CA GLU A 155 6.73 21.35 -1.07
C GLU A 155 7.61 22.20 -0.14
N HIS A 156 6.99 23.01 0.75
CA HIS A 156 7.73 23.86 1.69
C HIS A 156 8.42 23.11 2.83
N GLU A 157 8.11 21.83 3.05
CA GLU A 157 8.77 21.00 4.05
C GLU A 157 10.06 20.35 3.51
N ILE A 158 10.25 20.39 2.19
CA ILE A 158 11.48 19.97 1.55
C ILE A 158 12.37 21.22 1.46
N GLU A 159 13.09 21.48 2.55
CA GLU A 159 14.15 22.50 2.56
C GLU A 159 15.20 22.15 1.49
N GLN A 160 15.49 23.12 0.61
CA GLN A 160 16.54 23.08 -0.41
C GLN A 160 17.94 23.18 0.22
#